data_AF-A0A661L2R9-F1
#
_entry.id   AF-A0A661L2R9-F1
#
_cell.length_a   1.000
_cell.length_b   1.000
_cell.length_c   1.000
_cell.angle_alpha   90.00
_cell.angle_beta   90.00
_cell.angle_gamma   90.00
#
_symmetry.space_group_name_H-M   'P 1'
#
loop_
_entity.id
_entity.type
_entity.pdbx_description
1 polymer ?
#
loop_
_entity_poly.entity_id
_entity_poly.type
_entity_poly.pdbx_seq_one_letter_code
_entity_poly.pdbx_strand_id
1 'polypeptide(L)'
;VVDMGLHEKCKILAGVTPLKSVGMARYMAANVSGIIIPEEMIARLKGAGKGNVATEGIKILCEQMQELKETEGIAGIHLMAIEWEHRVPEIMEMAGFLPRPKP
;
A
#
# COMPACT_ATOMS: atom_id res chain seq x y z
N VAL A 1 15.08 14.66 -1.48
CA VAL A 1 14.17 14.68 -2.65
C VAL A 1 13.44 16.02 -2.74
N VAL A 2 12.72 16.43 -1.70
CA VAL A 2 12.07 17.74 -1.60
C VAL A 2 13.09 18.88 -1.57
N ASP A 3 14.08 18.86 -0.65
CA ASP A 3 15.12 19.90 -0.54
C ASP A 3 15.94 20.14 -1.82
N MET A 4 16.02 19.12 -2.68
CA MET A 4 16.72 19.18 -3.97
C MET A 4 15.82 19.69 -5.11
N GLY A 5 14.53 19.96 -4.85
CA GLY A 5 13.53 20.35 -5.84
C GLY A 5 13.20 19.26 -6.85
N LEU A 6 13.50 17.99 -6.56
CA LEU A 6 13.33 16.91 -7.55
C LEU A 6 11.86 16.54 -7.79
N HIS A 7 11.04 16.59 -6.75
CA HIS A 7 9.60 16.32 -6.81
C HIS A 7 8.81 17.24 -7.77
N GLU A 8 9.35 18.42 -8.11
CA GLU A 8 8.79 19.34 -9.11
C GLU A 8 9.31 19.05 -10.53
N LYS A 9 10.49 18.45 -10.65
CA LYS A 9 11.21 18.22 -11.91
C LYS A 9 10.89 16.87 -12.55
N CYS A 10 10.37 15.91 -11.78
CA CYS A 10 9.97 14.60 -12.29
C CYS A 10 8.71 14.08 -11.60
N LYS A 11 8.11 13.03 -12.18
CA LYS A 11 6.95 12.35 -11.58
C LYS A 11 7.44 11.24 -10.67
N ILE A 12 7.08 11.32 -9.39
CA ILE A 12 7.40 10.32 -8.38
C ILE A 12 6.18 9.43 -8.17
N LEU A 13 6.38 8.12 -8.24
CA LEU A 13 5.35 7.14 -7.91
C LEU A 13 5.65 6.51 -6.55
N ALA A 14 4.66 6.50 -5.67
CA ALA A 14 4.78 5.79 -4.40
C ALA A 14 4.52 4.30 -4.61
N GLY A 15 5.53 3.47 -4.32
CA GLY A 15 5.40 2.01 -4.35
C GLY A 15 4.65 1.51 -3.12
N VAL A 16 3.59 0.74 -3.32
CA VAL A 16 2.77 0.18 -2.23
C VAL A 16 2.48 -1.30 -2.46
N THR A 17 2.34 -2.08 -1.39
CA THR A 17 2.04 -3.51 -1.47
C THR A 17 1.11 -3.94 -0.33
N PRO A 18 0.07 -4.76 -0.59
CA PRO A 18 -0.84 -5.21 0.45
C PRO A 18 -0.19 -6.26 1.35
N LEU A 19 -0.48 -6.20 2.65
CA LEU A 19 -0.07 -7.23 3.62
C LEU A 19 -1.12 -8.35 3.67
N LYS A 20 -0.88 -9.46 2.96
CA LYS A 20 -1.85 -10.56 2.81
C LYS A 20 -2.06 -11.38 4.07
N SER A 21 -1.07 -11.43 4.95
CA SER A 21 -1.10 -12.23 6.16
C SER A 21 -0.16 -11.66 7.24
N VAL A 22 -0.41 -12.03 8.50
CA VAL A 22 0.51 -11.72 9.61
C VAL A 22 1.90 -12.34 9.37
N GLY A 23 1.95 -13.54 8.78
CA GLY A 23 3.21 -14.21 8.45
C GLY A 23 4.02 -13.44 7.41
N MET A 24 3.36 -12.96 6.35
CA MET A 24 3.99 -12.08 5.34
C MET A 24 4.54 -10.81 5.97
N ALA A 25 3.75 -10.13 6.82
CA ALA A 25 4.20 -8.91 7.49
C ALA A 25 5.44 -9.15 8.36
N ARG A 26 5.45 -10.24 9.15
CA ARG A 26 6.63 -10.62 9.96
C ARG A 26 7.84 -10.98 9.09
N TYR A 27 7.63 -11.71 7.99
CA TYR A 27 8.71 -12.06 7.07
C TYR A 27 9.32 -10.82 6.44
N MET A 28 8.49 -9.90 5.93
CA MET A 28 8.94 -8.65 5.31
C MET A 28 9.74 -7.79 6.30
N ALA A 29 9.25 -7.66 7.54
CA ALA A 29 9.93 -6.90 8.59
C ALA A 29 11.32 -7.47 8.94
N ALA A 30 11.47 -8.80 8.94
CA ALA A 30 12.69 -9.46 9.39
C ALA A 30 13.71 -9.71 8.26
N ASN A 31 13.26 -9.86 7.01
CA ASN A 31 14.08 -10.40 5.92
C ASN A 31 14.22 -9.49 4.70
N VAL A 32 13.43 -8.41 4.59
CA VAL A 32 13.49 -7.53 3.42
C VAL A 32 14.21 -6.24 3.77
N SER A 33 15.42 -6.08 3.23
CA SER A 33 16.26 -4.90 3.44
C SER A 33 15.54 -3.61 3.04
N GLY A 34 15.57 -2.62 3.93
CA GLY A 34 14.94 -1.32 3.69
C GLY A 34 13.42 -1.27 3.92
N ILE A 35 12.79 -2.39 4.32
CA ILE A 35 11.40 -2.40 4.74
C ILE A 35 11.32 -2.36 6.27
N ILE A 36 10.54 -1.41 6.78
CA ILE A 36 10.19 -1.32 8.20
C ILE A 36 8.68 -1.51 8.31
N ILE A 37 8.26 -2.55 9.04
CA ILE A 37 6.85 -2.75 9.38
C ILE A 37 6.74 -2.58 10.89
N PRO A 38 6.07 -1.52 11.36
CA PRO A 38 5.87 -1.29 12.78
C PRO A 38 5.06 -2.42 13.45
N GLU A 39 5.34 -2.74 14.72
CA GLU A 39 4.66 -3.84 15.41
C GLU A 39 3.16 -3.54 15.61
N GLU A 40 2.76 -2.27 15.72
CA GLU A 40 1.35 -1.87 15.76
C GLU A 40 0.59 -2.28 14.49
N MET A 41 1.25 -2.27 13.33
CA MET A 41 0.66 -2.71 12.07
C MET A 41 0.44 -4.23 12.08
N ILE A 42 1.42 -4.98 12.61
CA ILE A 42 1.33 -6.43 12.75
C ILE A 42 0.24 -6.80 13.78
N ALA A 43 0.15 -6.05 14.87
CA ALA A 43 -0.88 -6.19 15.89
C ALA A 43 -2.29 -5.94 15.31
N ARG A 44 -2.45 -4.88 14.49
CA ARG A 44 -3.70 -4.57 13.78
C ARG A 44 -4.12 -5.72 12.87
N LEU A 45 -3.21 -6.25 12.05
CA LEU A 45 -3.48 -7.40 11.19
C LEU A 45 -3.89 -8.64 11.98
N LYS A 46 -3.21 -8.91 13.10
CA LYS A 46 -3.55 -10.04 13.98
C LYS A 46 -4.92 -9.85 14.64
N GLY A 47 -5.23 -8.62 15.05
CA GLY A 47 -6.48 -8.23 15.69
C GLY A 47 -7.72 -8.38 14.81
N ALA A 48 -7.56 -8.36 13.48
CA ALA A 48 -8.65 -8.59 12.53
C ALA A 48 -9.28 -10.00 12.66
N GLY A 49 -8.53 -10.98 13.17
CA GLY A 49 -9.00 -12.34 13.35
C GLY A 49 -8.90 -13.21 12.10
N LYS A 50 -9.08 -14.52 12.30
CA LYS A 50 -8.94 -15.53 11.23
C LYS A 50 -9.98 -15.30 10.13
N GLY A 51 -9.53 -15.32 8.87
CA GLY A 51 -10.38 -15.07 7.69
C GLY A 51 -10.44 -13.60 7.27
N ASN A 52 -10.16 -12.65 8.17
CA ASN A 52 -10.27 -11.22 7.88
C ASN A 52 -8.92 -10.52 7.64
N VAL A 53 -7.81 -11.16 7.99
CA VAL A 53 -6.46 -10.56 7.90
C VAL A 53 -6.17 -9.97 6.52
N ALA A 54 -6.53 -10.70 5.46
CA ALA A 54 -6.30 -10.27 4.08
C ALA A 54 -7.12 -9.01 3.73
N THR A 55 -8.37 -8.93 4.19
CA THR A 55 -9.24 -7.77 4.01
C THR A 55 -8.71 -6.57 4.82
N GLU A 56 -8.24 -6.81 6.05
CA GLU A 56 -7.61 -5.75 6.85
C GLU A 56 -6.33 -5.22 6.19
N GLY A 57 -5.52 -6.10 5.61
CA GLY A 57 -4.34 -5.71 4.83
C GLY A 57 -4.67 -4.83 3.62
N ILE A 58 -5.81 -5.07 2.97
CA ILE A 58 -6.30 -4.18 1.90
C ILE A 58 -6.77 -2.84 2.47
N LYS A 59 -7.49 -2.83 3.61
CA LYS A 59 -7.91 -1.57 4.23
C LYS A 59 -6.72 -0.69 4.60
N ILE A 60 -5.70 -1.27 5.24
CA ILE A 60 -4.44 -0.58 5.55
C ILE A 60 -3.83 0.01 4.26
N LEU A 61 -3.75 -0.78 3.19
CA LEU A 61 -3.24 -0.31 1.91
C LEU A 61 -4.07 0.85 1.34
N CYS A 62 -5.40 0.76 1.40
CA CYS A 62 -6.30 1.81 0.94
C CYS A 62 -6.11 3.11 1.73
N GLU A 63 -5.98 3.04 3.06
CA GLU A 63 -5.69 4.20 3.93
C GLU A 63 -4.37 4.86 3.53
N GLN A 64 -3.30 4.08 3.38
CA GLN A 64 -1.99 4.57 2.91
C GLN A 64 -2.09 5.23 1.54
N MET A 65 -2.86 4.65 0.61
CA MET A 65 -3.05 5.22 -0.71
C MET A 65 -3.83 6.55 -0.68
N GLN A 66 -4.74 6.75 0.27
CA GLN A 66 -5.41 8.05 0.44
C GLN A 66 -4.43 9.10 0.96
N GLU A 67 -3.64 8.79 1.98
CA GLU A 67 -2.61 9.70 2.50
C GLU A 67 -1.60 10.08 1.41
N LEU A 68 -1.14 9.10 0.63
CA LEU A 68 -0.21 9.33 -0.48
C LEU A 68 -0.82 10.16 -1.61
N LYS A 69 -2.12 10.06 -1.84
CA LYS A 69 -2.83 10.87 -2.83
C LYS A 69 -2.87 12.35 -2.44
N GLU A 70 -2.90 12.65 -1.15
CA GLU A 70 -2.87 14.01 -0.61
C GLU A 70 -1.43 14.55 -0.42
N THR A 71 -0.42 13.70 -0.59
CA THR A 71 0.98 14.07 -0.39
C THR A 71 1.54 14.84 -1.59
N GLU A 72 2.01 16.07 -1.34
CA GLU A 72 2.67 16.89 -2.36
C GLU A 72 3.90 16.18 -2.95
N GLY A 73 4.05 16.28 -4.28
CA GLY A 73 5.15 15.66 -5.01
C GLY A 73 4.93 14.19 -5.41
N ILE A 74 3.88 13.52 -4.90
CA ILE A 74 3.47 12.20 -5.38
C ILE A 74 2.55 12.35 -6.59
N ALA A 75 2.95 11.78 -7.72
CA ALA A 75 2.20 11.84 -8.97
C ALA A 75 1.28 10.63 -9.19
N GLY A 76 1.43 9.58 -8.37
CA GLY A 76 0.62 8.37 -8.47
C GLY A 76 1.14 7.22 -7.64
N ILE A 77 0.46 6.08 -7.77
CA ILE A 77 0.72 4.87 -7.00
C ILE A 77 1.23 3.77 -7.94
N HIS A 78 2.33 3.11 -7.55
CA HIS A 78 2.77 1.86 -8.14
C HIS A 78 2.34 0.70 -7.22
N LEU A 79 1.20 0.08 -7.53
CA LEU A 79 0.68 -1.05 -6.77
C LEU A 79 1.42 -2.34 -7.14
N MET A 80 2.14 -2.92 -6.19
CA MET A 80 2.81 -4.20 -6.31
C MET A 80 1.98 -5.28 -5.62
N ALA A 81 1.17 -6.01 -6.39
CA ALA A 81 0.26 -7.03 -5.86
C ALA A 81 0.95 -8.39 -5.54
N ILE A 82 2.18 -8.62 -6.00
CA ILE A 82 3.05 -9.82 -5.78
C ILE A 82 2.24 -11.13 -5.65
N GLU A 83 1.90 -11.82 -6.74
CA GLU A 83 1.10 -13.06 -6.71
C GLU A 83 -0.32 -12.85 -6.13
N TRP A 84 -0.91 -11.67 -6.32
CA TRP A 84 -2.27 -11.33 -5.90
C TRP A 84 -2.99 -10.44 -6.90
N GLU A 85 -2.59 -10.53 -8.16
CA GLU A 85 -3.03 -9.67 -9.25
C GLU A 85 -4.56 -9.74 -9.43
N HIS A 86 -5.16 -10.91 -9.16
CA HIS A 86 -6.61 -11.12 -9.21
C HIS A 86 -7.41 -10.28 -8.20
N ARG A 87 -6.79 -9.78 -7.11
CA ARG A 87 -7.45 -8.86 -6.16
C ARG A 87 -7.27 -7.38 -6.51
N VAL A 88 -6.47 -7.04 -7.51
CA VAL A 88 -6.26 -5.63 -7.90
C VAL A 88 -7.58 -4.90 -8.19
N PRO A 89 -8.56 -5.48 -8.92
CA PRO A 89 -9.84 -4.81 -9.15
C PRO A 89 -10.56 -4.42 -7.84
N GLU A 90 -10.61 -5.34 -6.88
CA GLU A 90 -11.22 -5.12 -5.56
C GLU A 90 -10.48 -4.00 -4.78
N ILE A 91 -9.14 -4.04 -4.78
CA ILE A 91 -8.32 -3.01 -4.10
C ILE A 91 -8.58 -1.63 -4.71
N MET A 92 -8.63 -1.54 -6.05
CA MET A 92 -8.86 -0.26 -6.75
C MET A 92 -10.28 0.27 -6.54
N GLU A 93 -11.27 -0.61 -6.44
CA GLU A 93 -12.64 -0.23 -6.08
C GLU A 93 -12.72 0.27 -4.63
N MET A 94 -12.17 -0.48 -3.68
CA MET A 94 -12.14 -0.09 -2.26
C MET A 94 -11.37 1.22 -2.03
N ALA A 95 -10.32 1.48 -2.80
CA ALA A 95 -9.57 2.72 -2.74
C ALA A 95 -10.26 3.91 -3.45
N GLY A 96 -11.41 3.70 -4.11
CA GLY A 96 -12.10 4.74 -4.87
C GLY A 96 -11.33 5.22 -6.09
N PHE A 97 -10.46 4.37 -6.66
CA PHE A 97 -9.66 4.66 -7.85
C PHE A 97 -10.33 4.21 -9.15
N LEU A 98 -11.49 3.53 -9.03
CA LEU A 98 -12.39 3.22 -10.12
C LEU A 98 -13.66 4.10 -10.06
N PRO A 99 -14.27 4.45 -11.20
CA PRO A 99 -13.82 4.14 -12.56
C PRO A 99 -12.61 4.98 -12.98
N ARG A 100 -11.85 4.50 -13.96
CA ARG A 100 -10.76 5.27 -14.57
C ARG A 100 -11.31 6.54 -15.24
N PRO A 101 -10.57 7.67 -15.19
CA PRO A 101 -10.91 8.86 -15.96
C PRO A 101 -11.06 8.51 -17.44
N LYS A 102 -12.06 9.13 -18.09
CA LYS A 102 -12.19 9.03 -19.55
C LYS A 102 -11.06 9.84 -20.21
N PRO A 103 -10.49 9.36 -21.33
CA PRO A 103 -9.53 10.11 -22.12
C PRO A 103 -10.06 11.48 -22.54
#